data_AF-A0A956MD56-F1
#
_entry.id   AF-A0A956MD56-F1
#
_cell.length_a   1.000
_cell.length_b   1.000
_cell.length_c   1.000
_cell.angle_alpha   90.00
_cell.angle_beta   90.00
_cell.angle_gamma   90.00
#
_symmetry.space_group_name_H-M   'P 1'
#
loop_
_entity.id
_entity.type
_entity.pdbx_description
1 polymer ?
#
loop_
_entity_poly.entity_id
_entity_poly.type
_entity_poly.pdbx_seq_one_letter_code
_entity_poly.pdbx_strand_id
1 'polypeptide(L)'
;MQFIKHTENWVKGESFEGGMLFIFGLFLLILAFYFWRLAHLPYFKALIVPFLVVGLLWSAAAGIGLYQNTNRLEKFRAEYEKNPSEFIRSEKDRVEGFSKWYRPLLISWSLLIIAGLAIFHFGGGNHGRAIGAAVIMFALTLLMIDHTSENNAQMYQAEIIKALEE
;
A
#
# COMPACT_ATOMS: atom_id res chain seq x y z
N MET A 1 14.29 8.18 24.98
CA MET A 1 15.17 8.50 23.82
C MET A 1 15.37 7.34 22.85
N GLN A 2 15.38 6.07 23.28
CA GLN A 2 15.51 4.95 22.33
C GLN A 2 14.22 4.67 21.55
N PHE A 3 13.04 4.75 22.19
CA PHE A 3 11.75 4.42 21.58
C PHE A 3 11.45 5.22 20.30
N ILE A 4 11.63 6.55 20.31
CA ILE A 4 11.34 7.40 19.15
C ILE A 4 12.11 6.95 17.89
N LYS A 5 13.30 6.36 18.03
CA LYS A 5 14.06 5.82 16.89
C LYS A 5 13.33 4.64 16.21
N HIS A 6 12.61 3.82 16.97
CA HIS A 6 11.78 2.75 16.42
C HIS A 6 10.59 3.33 15.65
N THR A 7 9.96 4.38 16.17
CA THR A 7 8.92 5.13 15.45
C THR A 7 9.47 5.71 14.14
N GLU A 8 10.63 6.36 14.17
CA GLU A 8 11.25 6.93 12.97
C GLU A 8 11.55 5.86 11.91
N ASN A 9 12.07 4.70 12.33
CA ASN A 9 12.34 3.59 11.44
C ASN A 9 11.05 3.04 10.82
N TRP A 10 9.97 2.93 11.60
CA TRP A 10 8.66 2.52 11.11
C TRP A 10 8.11 3.51 10.06
N VAL A 11 8.14 4.82 10.34
CA VAL A 11 7.70 5.85 9.36
C VAL A 11 8.55 5.81 8.08
N LYS A 12 9.86 5.57 8.20
CA LYS A 12 10.76 5.42 7.03
C LYS A 12 10.42 4.19 6.20
N GLY A 13 10.12 3.07 6.85
CA GLY A 13 9.66 1.84 6.17
C GLY A 13 8.37 2.08 5.37
N GLU A 14 7.36 2.69 6.01
CA GLU A 14 6.10 3.04 5.34
C GLU A 14 6.31 4.02 4.17
N SER A 15 7.23 4.98 4.32
CA SER A 15 7.58 5.91 3.24
C SER A 15 8.28 5.22 2.08
N PHE A 16 9.12 4.21 2.35
CA PHE A 16 9.77 3.42 1.31
C PHE A 16 8.75 2.60 0.51
N GLU A 17 7.84 1.90 1.21
CA GLU A 17 6.73 1.15 0.59
C GLU A 17 5.84 2.06 -0.26
N GLY A 18 5.42 3.20 0.29
CA GLY A 18 4.67 4.22 -0.44
C GLY A 18 5.42 4.74 -1.67
N GLY A 19 6.74 4.95 -1.55
CA GLY A 19 7.59 5.36 -2.67
C GLY A 19 7.61 4.34 -3.80
N MET A 20 7.75 3.05 -3.48
CA MET A 20 7.69 1.98 -4.47
C MET A 20 6.32 1.90 -5.16
N LEU A 21 5.23 2.00 -4.39
CA LEU A 21 3.87 2.00 -4.95
C LEU A 21 3.63 3.21 -5.85
N PHE A 22 4.13 4.39 -5.47
CA PHE A 22 4.04 5.61 -6.27
C PHE A 22 4.74 5.45 -7.61
N ILE A 23 5.99 4.97 -7.61
CA ILE A 23 6.78 4.71 -8.82
C ILE A 23 6.08 3.68 -9.71
N PHE A 24 5.53 2.61 -9.11
CA PHE A 24 4.79 1.61 -9.86
C PHE A 24 3.53 2.20 -10.51
N GLY A 25 2.80 3.08 -9.80
CA GLY A 25 1.69 3.84 -10.37
C GLY A 25 2.09 4.66 -11.59
N LEU A 26 3.17 5.43 -11.50
CA LEU A 26 3.70 6.21 -12.62
C LEU A 26 4.12 5.33 -13.80
N PHE A 27 4.76 4.19 -13.52
CA PHE A 27 5.12 3.21 -14.54
C PHE A 27 3.90 2.71 -15.32
N LEU A 28 2.79 2.41 -14.63
CA LEU A 28 1.54 1.99 -15.29
C LEU A 28 0.93 3.09 -16.17
N LEU A 29 1.02 4.36 -15.75
CA LEU A 29 0.58 5.50 -16.57
C LEU A 29 1.40 5.62 -17.86
N ILE A 30 2.73 5.51 -17.75
CA ILE A 30 3.64 5.51 -18.91
C ILE A 30 3.33 4.34 -19.83
N LEU A 31 3.10 3.15 -19.26
CA LEU A 31 2.80 1.95 -20.02
C LEU A 31 1.46 2.06 -20.76
N ALA A 32 0.42 2.63 -20.12
CA ALA A 32 -0.86 2.90 -20.76
C ALA A 32 -0.72 3.90 -21.93
N PHE A 33 0.10 4.94 -21.76
CA PHE A 33 0.42 5.86 -22.85
C PHE A 33 1.16 5.16 -24.00
N TYR A 34 2.11 4.28 -23.69
CA TYR A 34 2.82 3.49 -24.69
C TYR A 34 1.88 2.52 -25.45
N PHE A 35 0.93 1.88 -24.76
CA PHE A 35 -0.06 1.01 -25.38
C PHE A 35 -0.95 1.72 -26.40
N TRP A 36 -1.10 3.04 -26.30
CA TRP A 36 -1.80 3.83 -27.31
C TRP A 36 -1.13 3.75 -28.69
N ARG A 37 0.22 3.65 -28.73
CA ARG A 37 0.98 3.40 -29.98
C ARG A 37 0.75 2.01 -30.54
N LEU A 38 0.42 1.05 -29.69
CA LEU A 38 0.16 -0.35 -30.05
C LEU A 38 -1.34 -0.66 -30.18
N ALA A 39 -2.21 0.35 -30.22
CA ALA A 39 -3.67 0.18 -30.21
C ALA A 39 -4.26 -0.52 -31.46
N HIS A 40 -3.45 -0.76 -32.50
CA HIS A 40 -3.80 -1.63 -33.62
C HIS A 40 -3.95 -3.10 -33.18
N LEU A 41 -3.31 -3.49 -32.07
CA LEU A 41 -3.50 -4.78 -31.41
C LEU A 41 -4.66 -4.67 -30.40
N PRO A 42 -5.77 -5.42 -30.60
CA PRO A 42 -6.98 -5.27 -29.79
C PRO A 42 -6.79 -5.45 -28.29
N TYR A 43 -5.85 -6.31 -27.86
CA TYR A 43 -5.55 -6.52 -26.45
C TYR A 43 -4.87 -5.31 -25.80
N PHE A 44 -3.85 -4.73 -26.47
CA PHE A 44 -3.17 -3.54 -25.95
C PHE A 44 -4.11 -2.34 -25.88
N LYS A 45 -5.02 -2.18 -26.85
CA LYS A 45 -6.08 -1.16 -26.78
C LYS A 45 -6.98 -1.35 -25.55
N ALA A 46 -7.32 -2.59 -25.21
CA ALA A 46 -8.16 -2.90 -24.06
C ALA A 46 -7.46 -2.65 -22.70
N LEU A 47 -6.13 -2.73 -22.64
CA LEU A 47 -5.34 -2.49 -21.41
C LEU A 47 -5.21 -1.02 -21.02
N ILE A 48 -5.40 -0.08 -21.95
CA ILE A 48 -5.18 1.36 -21.71
C ILE A 48 -6.00 1.85 -20.52
N VAL A 49 -7.32 1.66 -20.52
CA VAL A 49 -8.20 2.19 -19.46
C VAL A 49 -7.92 1.53 -18.11
N PRO A 50 -7.86 0.19 -17.99
CA PRO A 50 -7.53 -0.45 -16.71
C PRO A 50 -6.18 0.00 -16.14
N PHE A 51 -5.13 0.14 -16.98
CA PHE A 51 -3.81 0.55 -16.50
C PHE A 51 -3.77 2.02 -16.11
N LEU A 52 -4.50 2.90 -16.81
CA LEU A 52 -4.68 4.29 -16.39
C LEU A 52 -5.36 4.37 -15.03
N VAL A 53 -6.45 3.62 -14.82
CA VAL A 53 -7.18 3.62 -13.55
C VAL A 53 -6.28 3.15 -12.40
N VAL A 54 -5.63 1.99 -12.55
CA VAL A 54 -4.74 1.45 -11.52
C VAL A 54 -3.54 2.38 -11.28
N GLY A 55 -2.93 2.91 -12.34
CA GLY A 55 -1.80 3.83 -12.25
C GLY A 55 -2.15 5.15 -11.55
N LEU A 56 -3.34 5.69 -11.81
CA LEU A 56 -3.83 6.89 -11.13
C LEU A 56 -4.13 6.62 -9.66
N LEU A 57 -4.78 5.49 -9.34
CA LEU A 57 -5.06 5.11 -7.96
C LEU A 57 -3.77 4.95 -7.13
N TRP A 58 -2.76 4.26 -7.68
CA TRP A 58 -1.47 4.09 -7.00
C TRP A 58 -0.69 5.37 -6.83
N SER A 59 -0.55 6.15 -7.90
CA SER A 59 0.19 7.41 -7.80
C SER A 59 -0.51 8.42 -6.89
N ALA A 60 -1.84 8.50 -6.90
CA ALA A 60 -2.58 9.39 -6.01
C ALA A 60 -2.54 8.94 -4.55
N ALA A 61 -2.91 7.68 -4.26
CA ALA A 61 -2.96 7.17 -2.89
C ALA A 61 -1.58 7.18 -2.23
N ALA A 62 -0.55 6.69 -2.93
CA ALA A 62 0.81 6.67 -2.42
C ALA A 62 1.40 8.08 -2.30
N GLY A 63 1.11 8.98 -3.26
CA GLY A 63 1.56 10.38 -3.20
C GLY A 63 1.01 11.12 -1.98
N ILE A 64 -0.27 10.91 -1.66
CA ILE A 64 -0.90 11.47 -0.45
C ILE A 64 -0.24 10.88 0.81
N GLY A 65 -0.03 9.57 0.88
CA GLY A 65 0.62 8.91 2.01
C GLY A 65 2.04 9.41 2.26
N LEU A 66 2.83 9.57 1.21
CA LEU A 66 4.19 10.13 1.29
C LEU A 66 4.19 11.55 1.86
N TYR A 67 3.27 12.41 1.39
CA TYR A 67 3.13 13.78 1.90
C TYR A 67 2.67 13.83 3.36
N GLN A 68 1.82 12.89 3.78
CA GLN A 68 1.42 12.78 5.18
C GLN A 68 2.59 12.32 6.06
N ASN A 69 3.41 11.39 5.58
CA ASN A 69 4.53 10.84 6.34
C ASN A 69 5.65 11.84 6.59
N THR A 70 5.91 12.78 5.68
CA THR A 70 6.88 13.87 5.93
C THR A 70 6.47 14.72 7.12
N ASN A 71 5.20 15.09 7.22
CA ASN A 71 4.67 15.92 8.31
C ASN A 71 4.47 15.13 9.61
N ARG A 72 4.28 13.81 9.52
CA ARG A 72 3.99 12.94 10.67
C ARG A 72 5.20 12.81 11.59
N LEU A 73 6.41 12.76 11.04
CA LEU A 73 7.62 12.57 11.83
C LEU A 73 7.90 13.72 12.80
N GLU A 74 7.71 14.95 12.35
CA GLU A 74 7.90 16.15 13.19
C GLU A 74 6.87 16.20 14.32
N LYS A 75 5.62 15.84 14.03
CA LYS A 75 4.55 15.76 15.03
C LYS A 75 4.87 14.70 16.10
N PHE A 76 5.28 13.50 15.67
CA PHE A 76 5.64 12.43 16.60
C PHE A 76 6.81 12.81 17.50
N ARG A 77 7.82 13.52 16.98
CA ARG A 77 8.92 14.04 17.81
C ARG A 77 8.42 15.04 18.85
N ALA A 78 7.60 16.01 18.45
CA ALA A 78 7.05 17.01 19.36
C ALA A 78 6.13 16.39 20.43
N GLU A 79 5.29 15.42 20.07
CA GLU A 79 4.41 14.70 21.00
C GLU A 79 5.23 13.85 21.99
N TYR A 80 6.27 13.16 21.51
CA TYR A 80 7.18 12.40 22.36
C TYR A 80 7.98 13.30 23.31
N GLU A 81 8.49 14.44 22.84
CA GLU A 81 9.21 15.41 23.69
C GLU A 81 8.30 16.01 24.78
N LYS A 82 7.03 16.24 24.44
CA LYS A 82 6.05 16.79 25.39
C LYS A 82 5.66 15.79 26.47
N ASN A 83 5.36 14.54 26.10
CA ASN A 83 4.97 13.49 27.05
C ASN A 83 5.27 12.08 26.50
N PRO A 84 6.46 11.51 26.79
CA PRO A 84 6.87 10.21 26.27
C PRO A 84 5.89 9.07 26.61
N SER A 85 5.41 9.02 27.86
CA SER A 85 4.55 7.93 28.33
C SER A 85 3.17 7.96 27.70
N GLU A 86 2.61 9.16 27.50
CA GLU A 86 1.34 9.35 26.79
C GLU A 86 1.48 9.02 25.30
N PHE A 87 2.58 9.42 24.67
CA PHE A 87 2.88 9.08 23.28
C PHE A 87 2.99 7.58 23.04
N ILE A 88 3.73 6.84 23.88
CA ILE A 88 3.86 5.39 23.72
C ILE A 88 2.49 4.70 23.87
N ARG A 89 1.64 5.18 24.79
CA ARG A 89 0.28 4.67 24.97
C ARG A 89 -0.61 4.97 23.76
N SER A 90 -0.56 6.19 23.22
CA SER A 90 -1.33 6.54 22.02
C SER A 90 -0.87 5.75 20.79
N GLU A 91 0.43 5.50 20.66
CA GLU A 91 0.98 4.66 19.59
C GLU A 91 0.52 3.20 19.71
N LYS A 92 0.42 2.65 20.93
CA LYS A 92 -0.18 1.33 21.15
C LYS A 92 -1.60 1.27 20.60
N ASP A 93 -2.44 2.22 20.99
CA ASP A 93 -3.84 2.26 20.57
C ASP A 93 -3.97 2.45 19.06
N ARG A 94 -3.11 3.28 18.46
CA ARG A 94 -3.05 3.48 17.00
C ARG A 94 -2.68 2.19 16.27
N VAL A 95 -1.61 1.52 16.69
CA VAL A 95 -1.11 0.30 16.04
C VAL A 95 -2.11 -0.85 16.17
N GLU A 96 -2.65 -1.09 17.37
CA GLU A 96 -3.70 -2.10 17.57
C GLU A 96 -4.97 -1.78 16.77
N GLY A 97 -5.28 -0.49 16.59
CA GLY A 97 -6.42 -0.01 15.83
C GLY A 97 -6.43 -0.46 14.38
N PHE A 98 -5.27 -0.49 13.71
CA PHE A 98 -5.18 -0.94 12.32
C PHE A 98 -4.72 -2.41 12.17
N SER A 99 -3.91 -2.95 13.09
CA SER A 99 -3.35 -4.30 12.97
C SER A 99 -4.41 -5.41 12.82
N LYS A 100 -5.60 -5.22 13.41
CA LYS A 100 -6.73 -6.16 13.29
C LYS A 100 -7.25 -6.33 11.85
N TRP A 101 -6.94 -5.39 10.96
CA TRP A 101 -7.43 -5.40 9.58
C TRP A 101 -6.54 -6.18 8.61
N TYR A 102 -5.28 -6.45 8.93
CA TYR A 102 -4.36 -7.13 8.01
C TYR A 102 -4.89 -8.48 7.56
N ARG A 103 -5.28 -9.36 8.50
CA ARG A 103 -5.77 -10.69 8.14
C ARG A 103 -7.02 -10.66 7.24
N PRO A 104 -8.09 -9.89 7.55
CA PRO A 104 -9.21 -9.72 6.62
C PRO A 104 -8.81 -9.17 5.25
N LEU A 105 -7.89 -8.19 5.20
CA LEU A 105 -7.43 -7.59 3.94
C LEU A 105 -6.65 -8.59 3.09
N LEU A 106 -5.69 -9.33 3.67
CA LEU A 106 -4.92 -10.35 2.95
C LEU A 106 -5.82 -11.45 2.36
N ILE A 107 -6.85 -11.88 3.10
CA ILE A 107 -7.86 -12.82 2.58
C ILE A 107 -8.64 -12.18 1.42
N SER A 108 -9.07 -10.94 1.59
CA SER A 108 -9.84 -10.20 0.57
C SER A 108 -9.05 -10.03 -0.72
N TRP A 109 -7.76 -9.68 -0.64
CA TRP A 109 -6.88 -9.58 -1.80
C TRP A 109 -6.65 -10.94 -2.47
N SER A 110 -6.49 -12.01 -1.69
CA SER A 110 -6.38 -13.37 -2.22
C SER A 110 -7.64 -13.78 -2.99
N LEU A 111 -8.84 -13.47 -2.45
CA LEU A 111 -10.10 -13.71 -3.14
C LEU A 111 -10.26 -12.85 -4.40
N LEU A 112 -9.78 -11.60 -4.35
CA LEU A 112 -9.82 -10.69 -5.49
C LEU A 112 -8.90 -11.16 -6.63
N ILE A 113 -7.75 -11.78 -6.32
CA ILE A 113 -6.91 -12.45 -7.33
C ILE A 113 -7.68 -13.57 -8.03
N ILE A 114 -8.38 -14.42 -7.25
CA ILE A 114 -9.20 -15.51 -7.81
C ILE A 114 -10.31 -14.94 -8.70
N ALA A 115 -10.99 -13.88 -8.27
CA ALA A 115 -11.99 -13.20 -9.09
C ALA A 115 -11.39 -12.61 -10.36
N GLY A 116 -10.20 -12.00 -10.28
CA GLY A 116 -9.46 -11.49 -11.42
C GLY A 116 -9.11 -12.59 -12.45
N LEU A 117 -8.69 -13.78 -11.98
CA LEU A 117 -8.48 -14.95 -12.83
C LEU A 117 -9.78 -15.42 -13.50
N ALA A 118 -10.88 -15.46 -12.77
CA ALA A 118 -12.18 -15.79 -13.33
C ALA A 118 -12.61 -14.79 -14.42
N ILE A 119 -12.44 -13.48 -14.19
CA ILE A 119 -12.73 -12.44 -15.19
C ILE A 119 -11.80 -12.59 -16.41
N PHE A 120 -10.52 -12.90 -16.18
CA PHE A 120 -9.55 -13.08 -17.26
C PHE A 120 -9.94 -14.22 -18.20
N HIS A 121 -10.36 -15.35 -17.64
CA HIS A 121 -10.69 -16.55 -18.43
C HIS A 121 -12.12 -16.55 -18.98
N PHE A 122 -13.10 -16.05 -18.22
CA PHE A 122 -14.52 -16.16 -18.55
C PHE A 122 -15.19 -14.83 -18.94
N GLY A 123 -14.54 -13.68 -18.71
CA GLY A 123 -15.09 -12.35 -19.00
C GLY A 123 -15.20 -11.99 -20.48
N GLY A 124 -14.65 -12.82 -21.37
CA GLY A 124 -14.82 -12.70 -22.82
C GLY A 124 -14.00 -11.59 -23.49
N GLY A 125 -13.55 -11.87 -24.71
CA GLY A 125 -12.84 -10.91 -25.56
C GLY A 125 -11.56 -10.34 -24.96
N ASN A 126 -11.11 -9.22 -25.51
CA ASN A 126 -9.90 -8.54 -25.04
C ASN A 126 -10.15 -7.68 -23.80
N HIS A 127 -11.36 -7.13 -23.65
CA HIS A 127 -11.72 -6.30 -22.50
C HIS A 127 -11.82 -7.11 -21.21
N GLY A 128 -12.45 -8.29 -21.23
CA GLY A 128 -12.50 -9.18 -20.06
C GLY A 128 -11.09 -9.59 -19.60
N ARG A 129 -10.22 -9.97 -20.54
CA ARG A 129 -8.81 -10.27 -20.26
C ARG A 129 -8.05 -9.08 -19.67
N ALA A 130 -8.21 -7.89 -20.26
CA ALA A 130 -7.54 -6.69 -19.77
C ALA A 130 -7.99 -6.30 -18.35
N ILE A 131 -9.30 -6.39 -18.07
CA ILE A 131 -9.86 -6.12 -16.74
C ILE A 131 -9.36 -7.16 -15.74
N GLY A 132 -9.44 -8.46 -16.08
CA GLY A 132 -8.95 -9.53 -15.22
C GLY A 132 -7.46 -9.37 -14.88
N ALA A 133 -6.64 -9.05 -15.87
CA ALA A 133 -5.21 -8.78 -15.67
C ALA A 133 -4.96 -7.59 -14.73
N ALA A 134 -5.71 -6.49 -14.89
CA ALA A 134 -5.60 -5.33 -14.03
C ALA A 134 -6.06 -5.62 -12.59
N VAL A 135 -7.13 -6.40 -12.40
CA VAL A 135 -7.61 -6.82 -11.07
C VAL A 135 -6.59 -7.71 -10.36
N ILE A 136 -6.01 -8.68 -11.07
CA ILE A 136 -4.95 -9.55 -10.52
C ILE A 136 -3.76 -8.70 -10.09
N MET A 137 -3.29 -7.81 -10.97
CA MET A 137 -2.16 -6.93 -10.67
C MET A 137 -2.45 -6.04 -9.46
N PHE A 138 -3.62 -5.41 -9.42
CA PHE A 138 -4.05 -4.55 -8.32
C PHE A 138 -4.06 -5.31 -6.98
N ALA A 139 -4.70 -6.47 -6.95
CA ALA A 139 -4.83 -7.29 -5.74
C ALA A 139 -3.48 -7.86 -5.28
N LEU A 140 -2.62 -8.29 -6.22
CA LEU A 140 -1.28 -8.78 -5.90
C LEU A 140 -0.41 -7.69 -5.29
N THR A 141 -0.45 -6.47 -5.84
CA THR A 141 0.27 -5.33 -5.28
C THR A 141 -0.17 -5.04 -3.84
N LEU A 142 -1.47 -5.01 -3.56
CA LEU A 142 -1.97 -4.79 -2.20
C LEU A 142 -1.64 -5.94 -1.25
N LEU A 143 -1.72 -7.18 -1.71
CA LEU A 143 -1.34 -8.35 -0.90
C LEU A 143 0.12 -8.24 -0.42
N MET A 144 1.03 -7.85 -1.31
CA MET A 144 2.45 -7.69 -0.98
C MET A 144 2.69 -6.51 -0.02
N ILE A 145 2.03 -5.37 -0.27
CA ILE A 145 2.18 -4.17 0.55
C ILE A 145 1.61 -4.41 1.94
N ASP A 146 0.38 -4.92 2.05
CA ASP A 146 -0.25 -5.17 3.35
C ASP A 146 0.50 -6.23 4.15
N HIS A 147 1.07 -7.27 3.51
CA HIS A 147 1.88 -8.25 4.23
C HIS A 147 3.19 -7.64 4.75
N THR A 148 3.83 -6.77 3.97
CA THR A 148 5.05 -6.07 4.42
C THR A 148 4.72 -5.10 5.56
N SER A 149 3.62 -4.37 5.41
CA SER A 149 3.08 -3.46 6.42
C SER A 149 2.72 -4.19 7.72
N GLU A 150 2.10 -5.37 7.62
CA GLU A 150 1.80 -6.25 8.77
C GLU A 150 3.07 -6.62 9.53
N ASN A 151 4.09 -7.11 8.83
CA ASN A 151 5.36 -7.48 9.45
C ASN A 151 6.03 -6.27 10.13
N ASN A 152 6.04 -5.11 9.48
CA ASN A 152 6.60 -3.87 10.03
C ASN A 152 5.82 -3.38 11.25
N ALA A 153 4.49 -3.48 11.23
CA ALA A 153 3.63 -3.14 12.35
C ALA A 153 3.83 -4.07 13.55
N GLN A 154 3.98 -5.37 13.32
CA GLN A 154 4.27 -6.34 14.39
C GLN A 154 5.61 -6.06 15.07
N MET A 155 6.67 -5.78 14.27
CA MET A 155 7.98 -5.41 14.83
C MET A 155 7.89 -4.12 15.66
N TYR A 156 7.18 -3.10 15.16
CA TYR A 156 7.01 -1.85 15.89
C TYR A 156 6.15 -2.02 17.15
N GLN A 157 5.09 -2.83 17.09
CA GLN A 157 4.24 -3.16 18.24
C GLN A 157 5.03 -3.85 19.35
N ALA A 158 5.95 -4.75 19.00
CA ALA A 158 6.82 -5.40 19.99
C ALA A 158 7.69 -4.37 20.74
N GLU A 159 8.20 -3.35 20.05
CA GLU A 159 8.97 -2.27 20.69
C GLU A 159 8.09 -1.35 21.53
N ILE A 160 6.82 -1.13 21.16
CA ILE A 160 5.84 -0.41 21.99
C ILE A 160 5.60 -1.15 23.31
N ILE A 161 5.37 -2.46 23.25
CA ILE A 161 5.07 -3.27 24.44
C ILE A 161 6.27 -3.25 25.40
N LYS A 162 7.49 -3.48 24.89
CA LYS A 162 8.72 -3.38 25.72
C LYS A 162 8.84 -2.03 26.41
N ALA A 163 8.61 -0.94 25.68
CA ALA A 163 8.71 0.42 26.21
C ALA A 163 7.61 0.78 27.24
N LEU A 164 6.54 0.01 27.35
CA LEU A 164 5.50 0.16 28.38
C LEU A 164 5.76 -0.70 29.63
N GLU A 165 6.63 -1.70 29.51
CA GLU A 165 7.03 -2.59 30.60
C GLU A 165 8.25 -2.05 31.38
N GLU A 166 9.01 -1.11 30.79
CA GLU A 166 10.10 -0.34 31.40
C GLU A 166 9.62 0.85 32.23
#